data_AF-A0A7R9QVE8-F1
#
_entry.id   AF-A0A7R9QVE8-F1
#
_cell.length_a   1.000
_cell.length_b   1.000
_cell.length_c   1.000
_cell.angle_alpha   90.00
_cell.angle_beta   90.00
_cell.angle_gamma   90.00
#
_symmetry.space_group_name_H-M   'P 1'
#
loop_
_entity.id
_entity.type
_entity.pdbx_description
1 polymer ?
#
loop_
_entity_poly.entity_id
_entity_poly.type
_entity_poly.pdbx_seq_one_letter_code
_entity_poly.pdbx_strand_id
1 'polypeptide(L)'
;KNEFIDKTSKVKDFAEHQWFVRNIPFIEIPDKHIEDVYYYRWSSLKRHLRYTITGTGYMITEFVNDIGYANKFGVINAAGGHQIYEARWLRDTRYAKFGVINAAGGHQIYEARWLRDTRYAKDYINFYARGLETGGNHQYSEWIADSAYNTYLVNGDKEFIVSQLDGFVKIYNDWVDHFEPKLGLYHISPEWDAQEYSAASVQTKDQYHGGLGYRPSHNSEMYGNAEAIVKMAQMKGNKDIENEFITKAKELRENIIKYLWDTNRLFFFHMQRENNPNNTLLDTREEVGLYPWRFNVPDGRTNFSLAFSQLFDSQGFDSQYGPTTCEMRSKWYDGTQKHQCCWWNGNSWPYSTAHILRSLATHLRQYSQQNP
;
A
#
# COMPACT_ATOMS: atom_id res chain seq x y z
N LYS A 1 -39.38 5.23 0.67
CA LYS A 1 -38.29 5.99 0.00
C LYS A 1 -38.15 5.41 -1.39
N ASN A 2 -38.25 6.21 -2.44
CA ASN A 2 -37.93 5.75 -3.80
C ASN A 2 -36.43 5.45 -3.83
N GLU A 3 -36.06 4.24 -4.21
CA GLU A 3 -34.66 3.94 -4.50
C GLU A 3 -34.39 4.40 -5.92
N PHE A 4 -33.47 5.37 -6.08
CA PHE A 4 -33.15 5.96 -7.38
C PHE A 4 -32.40 5.00 -8.31
N ILE A 5 -31.92 3.87 -7.80
CA ILE A 5 -31.15 2.86 -8.52
C ILE A 5 -31.85 1.51 -8.33
N ASP A 6 -32.18 0.81 -9.41
CA ASP A 6 -32.64 -0.58 -9.33
C ASP A 6 -31.46 -1.49 -8.98
N LYS A 7 -31.31 -1.73 -7.68
CA LYS A 7 -30.24 -2.58 -7.14
C LYS A 7 -30.33 -4.01 -7.65
N THR A 8 -31.53 -4.55 -7.87
CA THR A 8 -31.67 -5.96 -8.19
C THR A 8 -31.17 -6.25 -9.60
N SER A 9 -31.52 -5.42 -10.59
CA SER A 9 -31.04 -5.64 -11.96
C SER A 9 -29.52 -5.47 -12.10
N LYS A 10 -28.89 -4.54 -11.36
CA LYS A 10 -27.43 -4.32 -11.37
C LYS A 10 -26.61 -5.54 -10.92
N VAL A 11 -27.19 -6.48 -10.15
CA VAL A 11 -26.47 -7.67 -9.63
C VAL A 11 -27.17 -9.01 -9.90
N LYS A 12 -28.26 -9.03 -10.67
CA LYS A 12 -29.12 -10.22 -10.88
C LYS A 12 -28.35 -11.47 -11.34
N ASP A 13 -27.31 -11.28 -12.15
CA ASP A 13 -26.54 -12.35 -12.80
C ASP A 13 -25.43 -12.92 -11.89
N PHE A 14 -25.20 -12.35 -10.70
CA PHE A 14 -24.26 -12.89 -9.72
C PHE A 14 -24.91 -13.94 -8.79
N ALA A 15 -24.15 -14.99 -8.49
CA ALA A 15 -24.58 -16.04 -7.55
C ALA A 15 -24.88 -15.46 -6.15
N GLU A 16 -26.08 -15.78 -5.64
CA GLU A 16 -26.67 -15.19 -4.44
C GLU A 16 -26.73 -13.65 -4.49
N HIS A 17 -27.21 -13.06 -5.59
CA HIS A 17 -27.38 -11.61 -5.79
C HIS A 17 -27.96 -10.85 -4.56
N GLN A 18 -28.82 -11.50 -3.77
CA GLN A 18 -29.37 -10.97 -2.51
C GLN A 18 -28.30 -10.58 -1.46
N TRP A 19 -27.13 -11.25 -1.46
CA TRP A 19 -25.99 -10.84 -0.66
C TRP A 19 -25.47 -9.48 -1.09
N PHE A 20 -25.34 -9.23 -2.40
CA PHE A 20 -24.91 -7.95 -2.94
C PHE A 20 -25.95 -6.85 -2.70
N VAL A 21 -27.25 -7.13 -2.95
CA VAL A 21 -28.35 -6.17 -2.66
C VAL A 21 -28.30 -5.72 -1.20
N ARG A 22 -28.05 -6.64 -0.26
CA ARG A 22 -27.84 -6.29 1.16
C ARG A 22 -26.54 -5.54 1.39
N ASN A 23 -25.44 -5.93 0.74
CA ASN A 23 -24.11 -5.54 1.18
C ASN A 23 -23.41 -4.45 0.37
N ILE A 24 -23.51 -4.38 -0.95
CA ILE A 24 -22.69 -3.40 -1.69
C ILE A 24 -23.40 -2.04 -1.82
N PRO A 25 -22.69 -0.90 -1.91
CA PRO A 25 -23.25 0.33 -2.45
C PRO A 25 -23.64 0.10 -3.90
N PHE A 26 -24.62 0.87 -4.33
CA PHE A 26 -25.02 0.92 -5.72
C PHE A 26 -24.72 2.32 -6.19
N ILE A 27 -23.99 2.40 -7.29
CA ILE A 27 -23.66 3.63 -8.01
C ILE A 27 -24.06 3.42 -9.47
N GLU A 28 -24.35 4.52 -10.15
CA GLU A 28 -24.54 4.51 -11.59
C GLU A 28 -23.39 5.26 -12.22
N ILE A 29 -22.71 4.62 -13.17
CA ILE A 29 -21.58 5.19 -13.90
C ILE A 29 -21.99 5.28 -15.37
N PRO A 30 -21.86 6.46 -16.03
CA PRO A 30 -22.25 6.62 -17.43
C PRO A 30 -21.49 5.68 -18.39
N ASP A 31 -20.25 5.33 -18.05
CA ASP A 31 -19.49 4.29 -18.73
C ASP A 31 -19.89 2.90 -18.20
N LYS A 32 -20.50 2.10 -19.09
CA LYS A 32 -20.99 0.76 -18.77
C LYS A 32 -19.87 -0.24 -18.46
N HIS A 33 -18.68 -0.08 -19.04
CA HIS A 33 -17.55 -0.97 -18.77
C HIS A 33 -16.99 -0.70 -17.37
N ILE A 34 -16.83 0.57 -16.98
CA ILE A 34 -16.43 0.93 -15.61
C ILE A 34 -17.50 0.49 -14.60
N GLU A 35 -18.79 0.63 -14.93
CA GLU A 35 -19.89 0.10 -14.12
C GLU A 35 -19.80 -1.42 -13.92
N ASP A 36 -19.59 -2.17 -15.01
CA ASP A 36 -19.46 -3.63 -14.96
C ASP A 36 -18.21 -4.07 -14.17
N VAL A 37 -17.10 -3.36 -14.30
CA VAL A 37 -15.89 -3.60 -13.50
C VAL A 37 -16.16 -3.34 -12.01
N TYR A 38 -16.90 -2.27 -11.67
CA TYR A 38 -17.31 -2.00 -10.28
C TYR A 38 -18.11 -3.17 -9.69
N TYR A 39 -19.17 -3.62 -10.36
CA TYR A 39 -19.99 -4.72 -9.86
C TYR A 39 -19.29 -6.10 -9.95
N TYR A 40 -18.40 -6.32 -10.92
CA TYR A 40 -17.56 -7.51 -11.01
C TYR A 40 -16.57 -7.61 -9.84
N ARG A 41 -15.91 -6.50 -9.50
CA ARG A 41 -14.94 -6.40 -8.40
C ARG A 41 -15.57 -6.81 -7.06
N TRP A 42 -16.79 -6.39 -6.79
CA TRP A 42 -17.60 -6.89 -5.68
C TRP A 42 -17.76 -8.42 -5.67
N SER A 43 -17.95 -9.04 -6.83
CA SER A 43 -18.08 -10.49 -6.94
C SER A 43 -16.75 -11.21 -6.73
N SER A 44 -15.65 -10.60 -7.18
CA SER A 44 -14.28 -11.09 -6.92
C SER A 44 -14.05 -11.16 -5.41
N LEU A 45 -14.19 -10.03 -4.72
CA LEU A 45 -14.14 -9.96 -3.26
C LEU A 45 -14.96 -11.04 -2.57
N LYS A 46 -16.25 -11.18 -2.95
CA LYS A 46 -17.16 -12.10 -2.26
C LYS A 46 -16.59 -13.53 -2.22
N ARG A 47 -15.88 -13.94 -3.27
CA ARG A 47 -15.24 -15.27 -3.37
C ARG A 47 -14.07 -15.45 -2.41
N HIS A 48 -13.46 -14.37 -1.94
CA HIS A 48 -12.37 -14.37 -0.96
C HIS A 48 -12.84 -14.35 0.50
N LEU A 49 -14.13 -14.09 0.74
CA LEU A 49 -14.71 -14.17 2.08
C LEU A 49 -14.81 -15.65 2.51
N ARG A 50 -14.13 -16.00 3.60
CA ARG A 50 -14.05 -17.37 4.14
C ARG A 50 -14.38 -17.39 5.61
N TYR A 51 -15.49 -18.02 6.00
CA TYR A 51 -15.73 -18.30 7.42
C TYR A 51 -14.66 -19.27 7.92
N THR A 52 -14.06 -18.98 9.06
CA THR A 52 -13.08 -19.85 9.70
C THR A 52 -13.71 -20.54 10.91
N ILE A 53 -13.57 -19.96 12.10
CA ILE A 53 -14.05 -20.53 13.36
C ILE A 53 -14.84 -19.51 14.18
N THR A 54 -15.70 -20.04 15.06
CA THR A 54 -16.40 -19.25 16.09
C THR A 54 -15.36 -18.51 16.94
N GLY A 55 -15.55 -17.20 17.11
CA GLY A 55 -14.58 -16.28 17.74
C GLY A 55 -13.81 -15.45 16.71
N THR A 56 -13.18 -16.10 15.72
CA THR A 56 -12.40 -15.43 14.66
C THR A 56 -13.29 -14.85 13.56
N GLY A 57 -14.31 -15.58 13.10
CA GLY A 57 -15.27 -15.11 12.09
C GLY A 57 -14.84 -15.33 10.64
N TYR A 58 -15.22 -14.40 9.75
CA TYR A 58 -14.89 -14.46 8.32
C TYR A 58 -13.60 -13.73 8.00
N MET A 59 -12.69 -14.39 7.32
CA MET A 59 -11.41 -13.87 6.84
C MET A 59 -11.49 -13.55 5.35
N ILE A 60 -10.53 -12.78 4.84
CA ILE A 60 -10.44 -12.44 3.41
C ILE A 60 -9.12 -13.00 2.88
N THR A 61 -9.19 -13.89 1.89
CA THR A 61 -8.02 -14.57 1.33
C THR A 61 -7.49 -13.86 0.08
N GLU A 62 -6.22 -14.06 -0.25
CA GLU A 62 -5.64 -13.56 -1.50
C GLU A 62 -5.82 -14.52 -2.66
N PHE A 63 -5.66 -15.81 -2.39
CA PHE A 63 -5.91 -16.88 -3.35
C PHE A 63 -7.19 -17.60 -2.97
N VAL A 64 -7.92 -18.09 -3.98
CA VAL A 64 -9.15 -18.88 -3.79
C VAL A 64 -8.83 -20.31 -3.36
N ASN A 65 -7.70 -20.82 -3.85
CA ASN A 65 -7.10 -22.11 -3.49
C ASN A 65 -6.07 -21.91 -2.38
N ASP A 66 -5.87 -22.93 -1.55
CA ASP A 66 -4.80 -22.96 -0.55
C ASP A 66 -3.43 -23.07 -1.23
N ILE A 67 -2.42 -22.37 -0.70
CA ILE A 67 -1.05 -22.36 -1.24
C ILE A 67 -0.02 -22.40 -0.10
N GLY A 68 1.08 -23.14 -0.32
CA GLY A 68 1.93 -23.65 0.77
C GLY A 68 2.69 -22.61 1.61
N TYR A 69 2.69 -21.34 1.22
CA TYR A 69 3.27 -20.22 1.99
C TYR A 69 2.21 -19.33 2.66
N ALA A 70 0.93 -19.68 2.57
CA ALA A 70 -0.13 -18.95 3.25
C ALA A 70 -0.04 -19.11 4.79
N ASN A 71 -0.39 -18.03 5.50
CA ASN A 71 -0.58 -18.10 6.95
C ASN A 71 -1.82 -18.94 7.30
N LYS A 72 -1.99 -19.26 8.59
CA LYS A 72 -3.11 -20.06 9.12
C LYS A 72 -4.44 -19.68 8.46
N PHE A 73 -5.19 -20.69 8.01
CA PHE A 73 -6.46 -20.56 7.28
C PHE A 73 -6.39 -20.01 5.84
N GLY A 74 -5.24 -20.13 5.14
CA GLY A 74 -5.14 -19.84 3.70
C GLY A 74 -5.09 -18.35 3.37
N VAL A 75 -4.55 -17.54 4.28
CA VAL A 75 -4.52 -16.07 4.19
C VAL A 75 -3.13 -15.55 3.86
N ILE A 76 -3.07 -14.65 2.89
CA ILE A 76 -1.89 -13.91 2.45
C ILE A 76 -2.32 -12.45 2.30
N ASN A 77 -1.38 -11.53 2.50
CA ASN A 77 -1.66 -10.11 2.56
C ASN A 77 -0.58 -9.29 1.84
N ALA A 78 -0.17 -9.76 0.67
CA ALA A 78 0.51 -8.90 -0.31
C ALA A 78 -0.52 -8.01 -1.02
N ALA A 79 -1.76 -8.50 -1.21
CA ALA A 79 -2.89 -7.76 -1.76
C ALA A 79 -4.10 -7.68 -0.80
N GLY A 80 -4.00 -8.18 0.43
CA GLY A 80 -5.10 -8.24 1.40
C GLY A 80 -5.78 -6.91 1.64
N GLY A 81 -5.05 -5.80 1.51
CA GLY A 81 -5.65 -4.49 1.62
C GLY A 81 -6.38 -3.98 0.38
N HIS A 82 -6.03 -4.44 -0.83
CA HIS A 82 -6.91 -4.25 -1.99
C HIS A 82 -8.20 -5.07 -1.86
N GLN A 83 -8.12 -6.23 -1.22
CA GLN A 83 -9.32 -7.02 -0.92
C GLN A 83 -10.20 -6.25 0.08
N ILE A 84 -9.65 -5.58 1.09
CA ILE A 84 -10.45 -4.68 1.94
C ILE A 84 -10.88 -3.40 1.19
N TYR A 85 -10.15 -2.91 0.17
CA TYR A 85 -10.60 -1.79 -0.70
C TYR A 85 -11.98 -2.06 -1.26
N GLU A 86 -12.16 -3.31 -1.66
CA GLU A 86 -13.46 -3.82 -2.02
C GLU A 86 -14.32 -4.03 -0.76
N ALA A 87 -13.90 -4.86 0.20
CA ALA A 87 -14.73 -5.27 1.36
C ALA A 87 -15.32 -4.11 2.17
N ARG A 88 -14.68 -2.96 2.15
CA ARG A 88 -15.02 -1.82 3.00
C ARG A 88 -16.42 -1.26 2.83
N TRP A 89 -17.08 -1.53 1.71
CA TRP A 89 -18.43 -1.03 1.51
C TRP A 89 -19.52 -2.06 1.76
N LEU A 90 -19.17 -3.28 2.20
CA LEU A 90 -20.14 -4.28 2.64
C LEU A 90 -20.96 -3.76 3.83
N ARG A 91 -22.29 -3.71 3.69
CA ARG A 91 -23.23 -3.33 4.77
C ARG A 91 -23.38 -4.43 5.81
N ASP A 92 -23.34 -5.71 5.41
CA ASP A 92 -23.13 -6.78 6.38
C ASP A 92 -21.68 -6.77 6.82
N THR A 93 -21.59 -6.51 8.09
CA THR A 93 -20.46 -6.24 8.94
C THR A 93 -19.53 -7.46 9.03
N ARG A 94 -20.07 -8.68 9.11
CA ARG A 94 -19.41 -9.89 9.63
C ARG A 94 -18.14 -10.39 8.88
N TYR A 95 -17.71 -9.76 7.78
CA TYR A 95 -17.20 -10.48 6.61
C TYR A 95 -15.67 -10.61 6.31
N ALA A 96 -14.69 -9.90 6.85
CA ALA A 96 -14.65 -8.80 7.80
C ALA A 96 -13.34 -8.82 8.65
N LYS A 97 -12.86 -10.01 9.04
CA LYS A 97 -11.91 -10.24 10.14
C LYS A 97 -10.70 -11.11 9.75
N PHE A 98 -9.52 -10.50 9.81
CA PHE A 98 -8.20 -11.13 9.91
C PHE A 98 -7.69 -11.94 8.69
N GLY A 99 -6.39 -12.21 8.75
CA GLY A 99 -5.57 -12.81 7.69
C GLY A 99 -4.54 -11.82 7.16
N VAL A 100 -3.31 -11.84 7.73
CA VAL A 100 -2.33 -10.78 7.51
C VAL A 100 -0.86 -11.21 7.42
N ILE A 101 -0.11 -10.34 6.75
CA ILE A 101 1.33 -10.17 6.51
C ILE A 101 1.53 -8.65 6.41
N ASN A 102 2.70 -8.08 6.70
CA ASN A 102 2.87 -6.63 6.83
C ASN A 102 2.66 -5.84 5.50
N ALA A 103 3.08 -6.39 4.35
CA ALA A 103 3.05 -5.78 3.00
C ALA A 103 1.77 -4.98 2.64
N ALA A 104 0.58 -5.50 2.94
CA ALA A 104 -0.67 -4.79 2.67
C ALA A 104 -1.51 -4.49 3.92
N GLY A 105 -0.94 -4.61 5.12
CA GLY A 105 -1.60 -4.21 6.38
C GLY A 105 -2.04 -2.75 6.39
N GLY A 106 -1.24 -1.87 5.78
CA GLY A 106 -1.59 -0.47 5.59
C GLY A 106 -2.79 -0.31 4.63
N HIS A 107 -2.75 -0.93 3.44
CA HIS A 107 -3.94 -0.97 2.57
C HIS A 107 -5.16 -1.52 3.33
N GLN A 108 -5.05 -2.61 4.10
CA GLN A 108 -6.20 -3.20 4.82
C GLN A 108 -6.93 -2.18 5.71
N ILE A 109 -6.17 -1.41 6.47
CA ILE A 109 -6.71 -0.43 7.40
C ILE A 109 -7.19 0.83 6.67
N TYR A 110 -6.47 1.30 5.65
CA TYR A 110 -6.92 2.41 4.78
C TYR A 110 -8.30 2.18 4.19
N GLU A 111 -8.64 0.92 4.02
CA GLU A 111 -9.83 0.52 3.35
C GLU A 111 -10.94 0.21 4.33
N ALA A 112 -10.67 -0.58 5.38
CA ALA A 112 -11.62 -0.88 6.44
C ALA A 112 -12.27 0.37 7.05
N ARG A 113 -11.59 1.53 7.03
CA ARG A 113 -12.14 2.80 7.55
C ARG A 113 -13.45 3.27 6.93
N TRP A 114 -13.75 2.87 5.69
CA TRP A 114 -14.97 3.28 4.99
C TRP A 114 -16.15 2.34 5.30
N LEU A 115 -15.94 1.29 6.09
CA LEU A 115 -17.01 0.47 6.65
C LEU A 115 -17.88 1.32 7.57
N ARG A 116 -19.20 1.15 7.43
CA ARG A 116 -20.18 1.71 8.39
C ARG A 116 -19.98 1.16 9.80
N ASP A 117 -19.36 -0.01 9.93
CA ASP A 117 -18.99 -0.60 11.20
C ASP A 117 -17.48 -0.50 11.40
N THR A 118 -17.08 0.35 12.32
CA THR A 118 -15.68 0.64 12.61
C THR A 118 -14.94 -0.54 13.27
N ARG A 119 -15.65 -1.58 13.76
CA ARG A 119 -15.04 -2.73 14.44
C ARG A 119 -13.98 -3.41 13.62
N TYR A 120 -14.10 -3.46 12.29
CA TYR A 120 -13.14 -4.15 11.43
C TYR A 120 -11.83 -3.40 11.32
N ALA A 121 -11.88 -2.09 11.02
CA ALA A 121 -10.67 -1.26 11.04
C ALA A 121 -10.00 -1.30 12.42
N LYS A 122 -10.81 -1.25 13.49
CA LYS A 122 -10.33 -1.35 14.88
C LYS A 122 -9.71 -2.71 15.21
N ASP A 123 -10.29 -3.81 14.76
CA ASP A 123 -9.80 -5.17 14.98
C ASP A 123 -8.44 -5.36 14.30
N TYR A 124 -8.27 -4.90 13.05
CA TYR A 124 -6.96 -4.91 12.35
C TYR A 124 -5.93 -4.00 13.04
N ILE A 125 -6.32 -2.78 13.40
CA ILE A 125 -5.44 -1.85 14.12
C ILE A 125 -4.98 -2.44 15.47
N ASN A 126 -5.91 -3.00 16.25
CA ASN A 126 -5.58 -3.70 17.50
C ASN A 126 -4.68 -4.92 17.24
N PHE A 127 -4.89 -5.69 16.17
CA PHE A 127 -4.08 -6.88 15.87
C PHE A 127 -2.60 -6.53 15.69
N TYR A 128 -2.30 -5.44 14.96
CA TYR A 128 -0.93 -4.97 14.79
C TYR A 128 -0.40 -4.23 16.03
N ALA A 129 -1.12 -3.22 16.51
CA ALA A 129 -0.64 -2.36 17.61
C ALA A 129 -0.72 -3.00 19.01
N ARG A 130 -1.45 -4.11 19.18
CA ARG A 130 -1.70 -4.78 20.49
C ARG A 130 -1.80 -6.31 20.46
N GLY A 131 -1.82 -6.93 19.28
CA GLY A 131 -2.10 -8.35 19.10
C GLY A 131 -0.85 -9.20 18.92
N LEU A 132 -1.00 -10.36 18.27
CA LEU A 132 0.07 -11.35 18.11
C LEU A 132 1.26 -10.87 17.25
N GLU A 133 1.10 -9.77 16.52
CA GLU A 133 2.17 -9.12 15.73
C GLU A 133 2.74 -7.85 16.41
N THR A 134 2.50 -7.59 17.70
CA THR A 134 3.26 -6.54 18.42
C THR A 134 4.72 -6.94 18.57
N GLY A 135 5.59 -6.38 17.73
CA GLY A 135 6.93 -6.90 17.51
C GLY A 135 7.28 -7.13 16.05
N GLY A 136 6.26 -7.27 15.20
CA GLY A 136 6.34 -7.33 13.74
C GLY A 136 7.14 -8.51 13.18
N ASN A 137 6.48 -9.36 12.39
CA ASN A 137 7.21 -10.09 11.35
C ASN A 137 7.66 -9.12 10.23
N HIS A 138 8.82 -8.47 10.40
CA HIS A 138 9.43 -7.54 9.42
C HIS A 138 9.90 -8.19 8.11
N GLN A 139 9.43 -9.39 7.78
CA GLN A 139 9.60 -10.01 6.47
C GLN A 139 9.02 -9.14 5.33
N TYR A 140 8.10 -8.21 5.61
CA TYR A 140 7.56 -7.31 4.58
C TYR A 140 7.36 -5.87 5.04
N SER A 141 7.47 -4.94 4.10
CA SER A 141 7.26 -3.49 4.24
C SER A 141 5.86 -3.14 4.77
N GLU A 142 5.67 -1.96 5.42
CA GLU A 142 4.37 -1.57 5.96
C GLU A 142 4.19 -0.06 6.22
N TRP A 143 2.93 0.39 6.19
CA TRP A 143 2.49 1.75 6.56
C TRP A 143 1.19 1.72 7.41
N ILE A 144 1.14 0.80 8.37
CA ILE A 144 -0.02 0.47 9.19
C ILE A 144 -0.42 1.65 10.09
N ALA A 145 0.54 2.39 10.65
CA ALA A 145 0.27 3.53 11.53
C ALA A 145 -0.36 4.72 10.76
N ASP A 146 0.14 5.06 9.57
CA ASP A 146 -0.52 6.04 8.70
C ASP A 146 -1.94 5.60 8.33
N SER A 147 -2.11 4.32 8.09
CA SER A 147 -3.40 3.77 7.70
C SER A 147 -4.42 3.83 8.83
N ALA A 148 -3.98 3.57 10.05
CA ALA A 148 -4.76 3.73 11.27
C ALA A 148 -5.12 5.20 11.53
N TYR A 149 -4.19 6.14 11.34
CA TYR A 149 -4.49 7.56 11.47
C TYR A 149 -5.50 8.04 10.42
N ASN A 150 -5.32 7.63 9.16
CA ASN A 150 -6.30 7.92 8.10
C ASN A 150 -7.67 7.29 8.39
N THR A 151 -7.74 6.21 9.17
CA THR A 151 -9.01 5.63 9.63
C THR A 151 -9.76 6.58 10.57
N TYR A 152 -9.04 7.14 11.53
CA TYR A 152 -9.55 8.17 12.42
C TYR A 152 -10.08 9.40 11.66
N LEU A 153 -9.40 9.84 10.59
CA LEU A 153 -9.86 10.96 9.76
C LEU A 153 -11.24 10.72 9.10
N VAL A 154 -11.68 9.46 8.96
CA VAL A 154 -12.99 9.12 8.39
C VAL A 154 -14.06 8.92 9.46
N ASN A 155 -13.72 8.32 10.61
CA ASN A 155 -14.71 7.94 11.63
C ASN A 155 -14.75 8.83 12.88
N GLY A 156 -13.77 9.72 13.07
CA GLY A 156 -13.68 10.65 14.21
C GLY A 156 -13.34 10.02 15.56
N ASP A 157 -13.01 8.73 15.63
CA ASP A 157 -12.78 8.02 16.90
C ASP A 157 -11.39 8.31 17.49
N LYS A 158 -11.28 9.50 18.10
CA LYS A 158 -10.04 10.01 18.71
C LYS A 158 -9.55 9.11 19.85
N GLU A 159 -10.45 8.66 20.72
CA GLU A 159 -10.10 7.84 21.88
C GLU A 159 -9.48 6.52 21.45
N PHE A 160 -10.09 5.85 20.46
CA PHE A 160 -9.53 4.62 19.91
C PHE A 160 -8.13 4.85 19.35
N ILE A 161 -7.92 5.79 18.43
CA ILE A 161 -6.63 5.94 17.74
C ILE A 161 -5.51 6.40 18.68
N VAL A 162 -5.79 7.32 19.61
CA VAL A 162 -4.83 7.78 20.63
C VAL A 162 -4.38 6.62 21.52
N SER A 163 -5.28 5.69 21.83
CA SER A 163 -4.96 4.53 22.66
C SER A 163 -4.00 3.53 21.96
N GLN A 164 -3.79 3.63 20.64
CA GLN A 164 -2.88 2.76 19.88
C GLN A 164 -1.45 3.30 19.76
N LEU A 165 -1.22 4.57 20.14
CA LEU A 165 0.06 5.28 19.93
C LEU A 165 1.28 4.44 20.33
N ASP A 166 1.26 3.90 21.55
CA ASP A 166 2.42 3.24 22.15
C ASP A 166 2.77 1.93 21.40
N GLY A 167 1.77 1.28 20.80
CA GLY A 167 1.94 0.11 19.92
C GLY A 167 2.53 0.47 18.56
N PHE A 168 2.12 1.60 17.96
CA PHE A 168 2.71 2.07 16.70
C PHE A 168 4.14 2.59 16.87
N VAL A 169 4.44 3.24 18.00
CA VAL A 169 5.82 3.61 18.37
C VAL A 169 6.69 2.36 18.51
N LYS A 170 6.15 1.27 19.09
CA LYS A 170 6.86 -0.01 19.16
C LYS A 170 7.17 -0.55 17.76
N ILE A 171 6.16 -0.76 16.91
CA ILE A 171 6.34 -1.28 15.53
C ILE A 171 7.39 -0.46 14.76
N TYR A 172 7.27 0.87 14.80
CA TYR A 172 8.21 1.74 14.11
C TYR A 172 9.67 1.55 14.58
N ASN A 173 9.87 1.40 15.89
CA ASN A 173 11.20 1.23 16.47
C ASN A 173 11.72 -0.21 16.32
N ASP A 174 10.86 -1.22 16.14
CA ASP A 174 11.28 -2.60 15.87
C ASP A 174 11.93 -2.75 14.47
N TRP A 175 11.69 -1.81 13.54
CA TRP A 175 12.40 -1.72 12.24
C TRP A 175 13.88 -1.29 12.33
N VAL A 176 14.44 -1.09 13.54
CA VAL A 176 15.82 -0.59 13.73
C VAL A 176 16.89 -1.42 13.02
N ASP A 177 16.73 -2.75 12.93
CA ASP A 177 17.68 -3.65 12.28
C ASP A 177 17.73 -3.49 10.74
N HIS A 178 16.78 -2.73 10.17
CA HIS A 178 16.73 -2.38 8.74
C HIS A 178 17.17 -0.93 8.47
N PHE A 179 17.57 -0.16 9.49
CA PHE A 179 17.95 1.24 9.36
C PHE A 179 19.48 1.39 9.20
N GLU A 180 19.93 2.18 8.22
CA GLU A 180 21.33 2.57 8.06
C GLU A 180 21.57 3.97 8.66
N PRO A 181 22.21 4.10 9.85
CA PRO A 181 22.38 5.39 10.52
C PRO A 181 23.24 6.39 9.74
N LYS A 182 24.13 5.92 8.85
CA LYS A 182 25.00 6.80 8.04
C LYS A 182 24.24 7.54 6.93
N LEU A 183 23.13 6.98 6.47
CA LEU A 183 22.30 7.55 5.40
C LEU A 183 20.96 8.06 5.92
N GLY A 184 20.52 7.58 7.08
CA GLY A 184 19.20 7.88 7.65
C GLY A 184 18.07 7.32 6.78
N LEU A 185 18.26 6.10 6.27
CA LEU A 185 17.33 5.39 5.38
C LEU A 185 17.15 3.94 5.83
N TYR A 186 15.99 3.36 5.53
CA TYR A 186 15.67 1.95 5.71
C TYR A 186 15.98 1.14 4.44
N HIS A 187 16.47 -0.09 4.62
CA HIS A 187 16.81 -1.02 3.55
C HIS A 187 15.99 -2.32 3.62
N ILE A 188 15.46 -2.78 2.49
CA ILE A 188 14.78 -4.07 2.35
C ILE A 188 15.16 -4.72 1.01
N SER A 189 14.87 -6.01 0.84
CA SER A 189 14.87 -6.64 -0.48
C SER A 189 13.61 -6.22 -1.25
N PRO A 190 13.61 -6.21 -2.60
CA PRO A 190 12.38 -6.05 -3.36
C PRO A 190 11.33 -7.14 -3.11
N GLU A 191 11.72 -8.38 -2.82
CA GLU A 191 10.76 -9.44 -2.43
C GLU A 191 10.05 -9.10 -1.11
N TRP A 192 10.75 -8.51 -0.12
CA TRP A 192 10.14 -7.99 1.11
C TRP A 192 9.30 -6.72 0.89
N ASP A 193 9.32 -6.15 -0.32
CA ASP A 193 8.38 -5.12 -0.76
C ASP A 193 7.17 -5.71 -1.52
N ALA A 194 7.06 -7.04 -1.54
CA ALA A 194 6.17 -7.86 -2.38
C ALA A 194 6.40 -7.69 -3.90
N GLN A 195 7.67 -7.49 -4.31
CA GLN A 195 8.11 -7.21 -5.68
C GLN A 195 9.36 -8.03 -6.07
N GLU A 196 9.28 -9.36 -5.91
CA GLU A 196 10.29 -10.32 -6.39
C GLU A 196 10.56 -10.15 -7.91
N TYR A 197 11.76 -10.49 -8.40
CA TYR A 197 12.12 -10.26 -9.81
C TYR A 197 11.87 -8.83 -10.34
N SER A 198 11.90 -7.81 -9.47
CA SER A 198 11.90 -6.40 -9.88
C SER A 198 13.10 -6.05 -10.76
N ALA A 199 13.13 -4.87 -11.39
CA ALA A 199 14.32 -4.42 -12.11
C ALA A 199 15.52 -4.26 -11.16
N ALA A 200 15.28 -3.92 -9.89
CA ALA A 200 16.28 -3.94 -8.82
C ALA A 200 16.76 -5.36 -8.47
N SER A 201 15.90 -6.38 -8.58
CA SER A 201 16.25 -7.79 -8.27
C SER A 201 17.04 -8.46 -9.39
N VAL A 202 16.57 -8.38 -10.64
CA VAL A 202 17.18 -9.08 -11.79
C VAL A 202 18.61 -8.59 -12.11
N GLN A 203 18.99 -7.42 -11.57
CA GLN A 203 20.33 -6.84 -11.59
C GLN A 203 21.33 -7.49 -10.63
N THR A 204 20.88 -8.33 -9.70
CA THR A 204 21.74 -8.98 -8.71
C THR A 204 22.00 -10.45 -9.05
N LYS A 205 22.78 -11.14 -8.20
CA LYS A 205 22.99 -12.59 -8.31
C LYS A 205 21.77 -13.41 -7.87
N ASP A 206 20.95 -12.85 -6.99
CA ASP A 206 19.69 -13.44 -6.55
C ASP A 206 18.55 -12.69 -7.24
N GLN A 207 18.14 -13.19 -8.40
CA GLN A 207 17.15 -12.48 -9.21
C GLN A 207 15.74 -12.52 -8.61
N TYR A 208 15.43 -13.49 -7.74
CA TYR A 208 14.12 -13.58 -7.07
C TYR A 208 14.05 -12.54 -5.95
N HIS A 209 14.86 -12.71 -4.89
CA HIS A 209 14.81 -11.85 -3.72
C HIS A 209 15.31 -10.44 -4.03
N GLY A 210 16.30 -10.35 -4.92
CA GLY A 210 17.15 -9.18 -5.10
C GLY A 210 18.26 -9.12 -4.05
N GLY A 211 18.76 -7.91 -3.79
CA GLY A 211 19.64 -7.61 -2.67
C GLY A 211 19.03 -6.52 -1.80
N LEU A 212 19.59 -6.30 -0.60
CA LEU A 212 19.15 -5.19 0.24
C LEU A 212 19.40 -3.86 -0.47
N GLY A 213 18.41 -2.97 -0.43
CA GLY A 213 18.53 -1.62 -0.96
C GLY A 213 17.53 -0.64 -0.36
N TYR A 214 17.82 0.64 -0.55
CA TYR A 214 17.01 1.74 -0.07
C TYR A 214 15.93 2.03 -1.11
N ARG A 215 14.72 1.55 -0.84
CA ARG A 215 13.56 1.65 -1.75
C ARG A 215 12.77 2.93 -1.50
N PRO A 216 12.38 3.69 -2.55
CA PRO A 216 11.49 4.85 -2.40
C PRO A 216 10.13 4.51 -1.80
N SER A 217 9.61 3.30 -2.03
CA SER A 217 8.40 2.74 -1.41
C SER A 217 8.52 2.71 0.12
N HIS A 218 9.32 1.77 0.65
CA HIS A 218 9.40 1.50 2.08
C HIS A 218 9.91 2.69 2.91
N ASN A 219 10.84 3.49 2.39
CA ASN A 219 11.26 4.70 3.10
C ASN A 219 10.11 5.73 3.20
N SER A 220 9.27 5.85 2.17
CA SER A 220 8.10 6.74 2.21
C SER A 220 6.99 6.19 3.12
N GLU A 221 6.89 4.89 3.26
CA GLU A 221 5.98 4.21 4.19
C GLU A 221 6.36 4.47 5.64
N MET A 222 7.65 4.33 5.97
CA MET A 222 8.18 4.72 7.27
C MET A 222 7.97 6.23 7.52
N TYR A 223 8.18 7.10 6.53
CA TYR A 223 7.83 8.53 6.67
C TYR A 223 6.35 8.74 7.01
N GLY A 224 5.44 8.08 6.29
CA GLY A 224 4.00 8.12 6.58
C GLY A 224 3.67 7.64 8.00
N ASN A 225 4.26 6.53 8.44
CA ASN A 225 4.09 6.02 9.80
C ASN A 225 4.59 7.00 10.86
N ALA A 226 5.74 7.65 10.65
CA ALA A 226 6.26 8.65 11.57
C ALA A 226 5.33 9.87 11.68
N GLU A 227 4.89 10.41 10.54
CA GLU A 227 3.89 11.48 10.44
C GLU A 227 2.57 11.16 11.16
N ALA A 228 2.14 9.90 11.11
CA ALA A 228 0.94 9.44 11.80
C ALA A 228 1.13 9.38 13.32
N ILE A 229 2.30 8.90 13.76
CA ILE A 229 2.69 8.87 15.18
C ILE A 229 2.77 10.27 15.76
N VAL A 230 3.33 11.26 15.04
CA VAL A 230 3.30 12.69 15.44
C VAL A 230 1.87 13.15 15.72
N LYS A 231 0.95 12.91 14.78
CA LYS A 231 -0.46 13.34 14.89
C LYS A 231 -1.18 12.62 16.05
N MET A 232 -0.87 11.35 16.29
CA MET A 232 -1.40 10.60 17.42
C MET A 232 -0.84 11.09 18.77
N ALA A 233 0.46 11.42 18.84
CA ALA A 233 1.11 11.97 20.03
C ALA A 233 0.56 13.37 20.38
N GLN A 234 0.38 14.23 19.38
CA GLN A 234 -0.30 15.53 19.50
C GLN A 234 -1.71 15.39 20.07
N MET A 235 -2.49 14.43 19.56
CA MET A 235 -3.85 14.16 20.06
C MET A 235 -3.88 13.63 21.50
N LYS A 236 -2.82 12.91 21.95
CA LYS A 236 -2.61 12.42 23.32
C LYS A 236 -2.04 13.49 24.26
N GLY A 237 -1.42 14.54 23.73
CA GLY A 237 -0.64 15.53 24.49
C GLY A 237 0.75 15.04 24.91
N ASN A 238 1.27 13.96 24.31
CA ASN A 238 2.59 13.43 24.65
C ASN A 238 3.67 14.17 23.84
N LYS A 239 4.31 15.15 24.48
CA LYS A 239 5.31 16.01 23.82
C LYS A 239 6.64 15.33 23.54
N ASP A 240 7.01 14.30 24.29
CA ASP A 240 8.28 13.59 24.08
C ASP A 240 8.23 12.78 22.77
N ILE A 241 7.19 11.97 22.60
CA ILE A 241 6.96 11.20 21.36
C ILE A 241 6.71 12.12 20.17
N GLU A 242 5.97 13.22 20.37
CA GLU A 242 5.75 14.22 19.31
C GLU A 242 7.08 14.80 18.79
N ASN A 243 7.96 15.27 19.68
CA ASN A 243 9.23 15.88 19.29
C ASN A 243 10.21 14.86 18.66
N GLU A 244 10.25 13.63 19.21
CA GLU A 244 11.05 12.52 18.65
C GLU A 244 10.62 12.24 17.20
N PHE A 245 9.32 12.02 16.97
CA PHE A 245 8.83 11.61 15.65
C PHE A 245 8.74 12.75 14.64
N ILE A 246 8.60 14.02 15.07
CA ILE A 246 8.81 15.18 14.19
C ILE A 246 10.23 15.17 13.63
N THR A 247 11.22 14.88 14.49
CA THR A 247 12.63 14.82 14.09
C THR A 247 12.87 13.66 13.10
N LYS A 248 12.44 12.44 13.45
CA LYS A 248 12.54 11.26 12.57
C LYS A 248 11.88 11.47 11.21
N ALA A 249 10.65 11.98 11.19
CA ALA A 249 9.90 12.22 9.95
C ALA A 249 10.60 13.26 9.06
N LYS A 250 11.06 14.36 9.65
CA LYS A 250 11.81 15.40 8.92
C LYS A 250 13.10 14.85 8.31
N GLU A 251 13.95 14.21 9.12
CA GLU A 251 15.24 13.67 8.68
C GLU A 251 15.07 12.61 7.60
N LEU A 252 14.11 11.69 7.76
CA LEU A 252 13.81 10.67 6.76
C LEU A 252 13.33 11.29 5.44
N ARG A 253 12.44 12.30 5.47
CA ARG A 253 12.00 13.01 4.26
C ARG A 253 13.16 13.72 3.55
N GLU A 254 14.04 14.37 4.32
CA GLU A 254 15.24 15.01 3.81
C GLU A 254 16.19 14.00 3.16
N ASN A 255 16.39 12.82 3.77
CA ASN A 255 17.25 11.77 3.25
C ASN A 255 16.67 11.05 2.02
N ILE A 256 15.35 10.80 1.95
CA ILE A 256 14.71 10.26 0.74
C ILE A 256 14.96 11.19 -0.45
N ILE A 257 14.73 12.50 -0.27
CA ILE A 257 14.96 13.49 -1.33
C ILE A 257 16.45 13.67 -1.64
N LYS A 258 17.34 13.56 -0.65
CA LYS A 258 18.78 13.72 -0.84
C LYS A 258 19.43 12.56 -1.60
N TYR A 259 19.03 11.33 -1.29
CA TYR A 259 19.71 10.12 -1.77
C TYR A 259 18.95 9.39 -2.88
N LEU A 260 17.61 9.41 -2.88
CA LEU A 260 16.81 8.60 -3.79
C LEU A 260 16.26 9.39 -4.99
N TRP A 261 16.20 10.72 -4.92
CA TRP A 261 15.81 11.58 -6.05
C TRP A 261 17.00 11.91 -6.96
N ASP A 262 16.84 11.69 -8.25
CA ASP A 262 17.80 12.15 -9.26
C ASP A 262 17.32 13.46 -9.90
N THR A 263 18.09 14.54 -9.75
CA THR A 263 17.75 15.87 -10.29
C THR A 263 17.89 15.99 -11.80
N ASN A 264 18.65 15.11 -12.46
CA ASN A 264 18.80 15.11 -13.92
C ASN A 264 17.76 14.22 -14.59
N ARG A 265 17.45 13.06 -13.98
CA ARG A 265 16.48 12.07 -14.48
C ARG A 265 15.05 12.31 -13.96
N LEU A 266 14.88 13.26 -13.05
CA LEU A 266 13.60 13.75 -12.49
C LEU A 266 12.70 12.62 -11.99
N PHE A 267 13.27 11.71 -11.20
CA PHE A 267 12.59 10.52 -10.71
C PHE A 267 13.24 9.99 -9.42
N PHE A 268 12.48 9.25 -8.60
CA PHE A 268 13.04 8.53 -7.44
C PHE A 268 13.46 7.11 -7.84
N PHE A 269 14.66 6.69 -7.45
CA PHE A 269 15.22 5.38 -7.82
C PHE A 269 15.51 4.52 -6.59
N HIS A 270 15.47 3.20 -6.77
CA HIS A 270 16.11 2.27 -5.84
C HIS A 270 17.62 2.51 -5.80
N MET A 271 18.20 2.42 -4.61
CA MET A 271 19.64 2.46 -4.41
C MET A 271 20.10 1.15 -3.76
N GLN A 272 20.92 0.36 -4.45
CA GLN A 272 21.45 -0.87 -3.84
C GLN A 272 22.29 -0.52 -2.61
N ARG A 273 22.16 -1.28 -1.52
CA ARG A 273 23.01 -1.14 -0.33
C ARG A 273 24.33 -1.88 -0.52
N GLU A 274 24.24 -3.09 -1.05
CA GLU A 274 25.38 -3.99 -1.20
C GLU A 274 26.25 -3.58 -2.39
N ASN A 275 27.58 -3.64 -2.21
CA ASN A 275 28.58 -3.35 -3.24
C ASN A 275 28.47 -1.95 -3.89
N ASN A 276 27.83 -0.98 -3.22
CA ASN A 276 27.55 0.36 -3.73
C ASN A 276 28.19 1.48 -2.89
N PRO A 277 29.53 1.55 -2.80
CA PRO A 277 30.21 2.51 -1.91
C PRO A 277 29.97 3.99 -2.26
N ASN A 278 29.50 4.26 -3.48
CA ASN A 278 29.25 5.61 -4.00
C ASN A 278 27.79 6.05 -3.88
N ASN A 279 26.90 5.24 -3.29
CA ASN A 279 25.46 5.52 -3.21
C ASN A 279 24.84 5.77 -4.59
N THR A 280 25.26 5.01 -5.60
CA THR A 280 24.78 5.14 -6.98
C THR A 280 23.35 4.61 -7.07
N LEU A 281 22.44 5.44 -7.60
CA LEU A 281 21.07 5.03 -7.93
C LEU A 281 21.05 4.06 -9.12
N LEU A 282 20.07 3.16 -9.19
CA LEU A 282 19.88 2.29 -10.36
C LEU A 282 19.75 3.12 -11.65
N ASP A 283 20.12 2.52 -12.79
CA ASP A 283 19.94 3.13 -14.12
C ASP A 283 18.47 3.13 -14.58
N THR A 284 17.61 2.37 -13.92
CA THR A 284 16.26 2.00 -14.33
C THR A 284 15.19 2.55 -13.37
N ARG A 285 14.17 3.21 -13.92
CA ARG A 285 12.96 3.63 -13.21
C ARG A 285 12.02 2.44 -12.96
N GLU A 286 11.63 2.27 -11.71
CA GLU A 286 10.60 1.35 -11.25
C GLU A 286 9.36 2.15 -10.78
N GLU A 287 8.16 1.59 -10.84
CA GLU A 287 6.93 2.27 -10.38
C GLU A 287 6.99 2.71 -8.91
N VAL A 288 7.77 2.03 -8.06
CA VAL A 288 8.00 2.47 -6.66
C VAL A 288 8.57 3.87 -6.55
N GLY A 289 9.25 4.37 -7.59
CA GLY A 289 9.71 5.76 -7.66
C GLY A 289 8.58 6.79 -7.67
N LEU A 290 7.34 6.37 -7.93
CA LEU A 290 6.13 7.20 -7.87
C LEU A 290 5.32 6.97 -6.58
N TYR A 291 5.72 6.05 -5.70
CA TYR A 291 5.06 5.86 -4.41
C TYR A 291 5.25 7.01 -3.39
N PRO A 292 6.34 7.81 -3.38
CA PRO A 292 6.56 8.88 -2.39
C PRO A 292 5.39 9.89 -2.24
N TRP A 293 4.64 10.16 -3.30
CA TRP A 293 3.45 11.02 -3.26
C TRP A 293 2.31 10.46 -2.42
N ARG A 294 2.19 9.13 -2.22
CA ARG A 294 1.08 8.54 -1.44
C ARG A 294 1.13 8.89 0.05
N PHE A 295 2.27 9.41 0.52
CA PHE A 295 2.56 9.86 1.89
C PHE A 295 3.02 11.32 2.01
N ASN A 296 3.03 12.09 0.91
CA ASN A 296 3.53 13.48 0.87
C ASN A 296 5.03 13.66 1.16
N VAL A 297 5.87 12.71 0.73
CA VAL A 297 7.34 12.88 0.82
C VAL A 297 7.86 14.04 -0.04
N PRO A 298 7.45 14.23 -1.32
CA PRO A 298 7.90 15.36 -2.13
C PRO A 298 7.52 16.70 -1.49
N ASP A 299 8.36 17.72 -1.65
CA ASP A 299 8.11 19.07 -1.12
C ASP A 299 8.29 20.16 -2.18
N GLY A 300 8.11 21.43 -1.81
CA GLY A 300 8.15 22.56 -2.75
C GLY A 300 9.52 22.93 -3.32
N ARG A 301 10.59 22.17 -3.04
CA ARG A 301 11.97 22.54 -3.45
C ARG A 301 12.26 22.35 -4.94
N THR A 302 11.52 21.49 -5.63
CA THR A 302 11.66 21.27 -7.08
C THR A 302 10.35 20.75 -7.67
N ASN A 303 10.22 20.76 -9.00
CA ASN A 303 9.06 20.20 -9.70
C ASN A 303 9.16 18.66 -9.76
N PHE A 304 9.05 18.02 -8.60
CA PHE A 304 9.05 16.56 -8.47
C PHE A 304 8.00 15.92 -9.40
N SER A 305 6.86 16.58 -9.61
CA SER A 305 5.74 16.09 -10.43
C SER A 305 6.09 15.79 -11.88
N LEU A 306 7.22 16.27 -12.41
CA LEU A 306 7.73 15.85 -13.71
C LEU A 306 8.01 14.33 -13.78
N ALA A 307 8.19 13.64 -12.64
CA ALA A 307 8.25 12.19 -12.58
C ALA A 307 7.00 11.51 -13.14
N PHE A 308 5.80 12.09 -12.96
CA PHE A 308 4.56 11.55 -13.50
C PHE A 308 4.46 11.62 -15.03
N SER A 309 5.30 12.40 -15.71
CA SER A 309 5.40 12.34 -17.18
C SER A 309 5.71 10.93 -17.67
N GLN A 310 6.44 10.16 -16.88
CA GLN A 310 6.87 8.80 -17.23
C GLN A 310 5.71 7.80 -17.23
N LEU A 311 4.56 8.10 -16.59
CA LEU A 311 3.35 7.27 -16.69
C LEU A 311 2.67 7.36 -18.05
N PHE A 312 2.93 8.42 -18.81
CA PHE A 312 2.29 8.73 -20.10
C PHE A 312 3.33 8.79 -21.24
N ASP A 313 4.51 8.21 -20.99
CA ASP A 313 5.61 8.10 -21.93
C ASP A 313 5.64 6.67 -22.45
N SER A 314 5.53 6.50 -23.77
CA SER A 314 5.50 5.20 -24.45
C SER A 314 6.82 4.40 -24.37
N GLN A 315 7.85 4.99 -23.78
CA GLN A 315 9.11 4.33 -23.39
C GLN A 315 9.35 4.36 -21.87
N GLY A 316 8.49 5.07 -21.13
CA GLY A 316 8.35 4.99 -19.68
C GLY A 316 7.45 3.82 -19.31
N PHE A 317 6.32 4.11 -18.67
CA PHE A 317 5.38 3.10 -18.16
C PHE A 317 4.10 2.94 -19.00
N ASP A 318 3.85 3.77 -20.02
CA ASP A 318 2.57 3.81 -20.75
C ASP A 318 2.34 2.58 -21.64
N SER A 319 1.65 1.57 -21.12
CA SER A 319 1.30 0.35 -21.86
C SER A 319 -0.20 0.14 -21.99
N GLN A 320 -0.59 -0.66 -22.99
CA GLN A 320 -1.98 -0.84 -23.44
C GLN A 320 -3.00 -1.18 -22.33
N TYR A 321 -2.59 -1.86 -21.26
CA TYR A 321 -3.50 -2.37 -20.22
C TYR A 321 -3.21 -1.81 -18.82
N GLY A 322 -2.47 -0.70 -18.73
CA GLY A 322 -2.06 -0.06 -17.49
C GLY A 322 -0.54 0.13 -17.42
N PRO A 323 -0.06 0.82 -16.37
CA PRO A 323 1.36 1.13 -16.27
C PRO A 323 2.20 -0.13 -15.98
N THR A 324 3.39 -0.19 -16.57
CA THR A 324 4.38 -1.27 -16.36
C THR A 324 5.19 -1.03 -15.09
N THR A 325 5.56 -2.08 -14.36
CA THR A 325 6.36 -1.97 -13.12
C THR A 325 7.79 -1.45 -13.31
N CYS A 326 8.31 -1.53 -14.54
CA CYS A 326 9.63 -1.09 -14.97
C CYS A 326 9.47 -0.26 -16.26
N GLU A 327 10.31 0.77 -16.45
CA GLU A 327 10.28 1.57 -17.69
C GLU A 327 10.67 0.74 -18.92
N MET A 328 9.87 0.82 -19.99
CA MET A 328 10.02 -0.01 -21.19
C MET A 328 11.35 0.18 -21.93
N ARG A 329 12.01 1.33 -21.75
CA ARG A 329 13.36 1.61 -22.27
C ARG A 329 14.50 0.91 -21.52
N SER A 330 14.23 0.29 -20.36
CA SER A 330 15.27 -0.38 -19.58
C SER A 330 15.72 -1.66 -20.27
N LYS A 331 17.02 -1.94 -20.23
CA LYS A 331 17.59 -3.24 -20.63
C LYS A 331 17.12 -4.41 -19.73
N TRP A 332 16.50 -4.11 -18.59
CA TRP A 332 15.93 -5.07 -17.66
C TRP A 332 14.42 -5.24 -17.82
N TYR A 333 13.79 -4.48 -18.72
CA TYR A 333 12.35 -4.56 -18.96
C TYR A 333 11.96 -5.90 -19.57
N ASP A 334 10.99 -6.59 -18.97
CA ASP A 334 10.28 -7.70 -19.58
C ASP A 334 8.79 -7.70 -19.19
N GLY A 335 7.96 -7.17 -20.09
CA GLY A 335 6.49 -7.25 -20.01
C GLY A 335 5.89 -8.47 -20.71
N THR A 336 6.68 -9.51 -20.98
CA THR A 336 6.24 -10.72 -21.71
C THR A 336 6.21 -11.99 -20.85
N GLN A 337 6.64 -11.90 -19.59
CA GLN A 337 6.68 -13.02 -18.64
C GLN A 337 5.28 -13.58 -18.34
N LYS A 338 5.03 -14.79 -18.83
CA LYS A 338 3.73 -15.49 -18.79
C LYS A 338 3.76 -16.86 -18.14
N HIS A 339 4.94 -17.45 -17.94
CA HIS A 339 5.06 -18.88 -17.64
C HIS A 339 5.23 -19.22 -16.16
N GLN A 340 5.65 -18.26 -15.32
CA GLN A 340 5.77 -18.41 -13.86
C GLN A 340 5.42 -17.09 -13.18
N CYS A 341 4.88 -17.16 -11.98
CA CYS A 341 4.73 -16.00 -11.08
C CYS A 341 6.02 -15.84 -10.25
N CYS A 342 6.40 -14.64 -9.81
CA CYS A 342 5.76 -13.34 -10.06
C CYS A 342 6.80 -12.31 -10.55
N TRP A 343 6.80 -11.95 -11.85
CA TRP A 343 7.83 -11.06 -12.40
C TRP A 343 7.45 -9.57 -12.33
N TRP A 344 8.25 -8.77 -11.63
CA TRP A 344 8.03 -7.33 -11.39
C TRP A 344 8.99 -6.40 -12.18
N ASN A 345 9.70 -6.92 -13.18
CA ASN A 345 10.57 -6.15 -14.06
C ASN A 345 9.88 -5.69 -15.36
N GLY A 346 8.56 -5.58 -15.42
CA GLY A 346 7.89 -5.06 -16.63
C GLY A 346 6.41 -5.34 -16.76
N ASN A 347 5.89 -6.44 -16.20
CA ASN A 347 4.45 -6.69 -16.20
C ASN A 347 3.67 -5.58 -15.45
N SER A 348 2.45 -5.31 -15.90
CA SER A 348 1.53 -4.41 -15.16
C SER A 348 0.87 -5.18 -14.01
N TRP A 349 0.96 -4.65 -12.80
CA TRP A 349 0.47 -5.31 -11.58
C TRP A 349 -0.63 -4.45 -10.91
N PRO A 350 -1.86 -4.96 -10.73
CA PRO A 350 -2.95 -4.20 -10.11
C PRO A 350 -2.64 -3.64 -8.71
N TYR A 351 -1.77 -4.33 -7.95
CA TYR A 351 -1.24 -3.83 -6.67
C TYR A 351 -0.46 -2.53 -6.84
N SER A 352 0.46 -2.50 -7.81
CA SER A 352 1.26 -1.33 -8.15
C SER A 352 0.40 -0.20 -8.72
N THR A 353 -0.48 -0.52 -9.68
CA THR A 353 -1.40 0.45 -10.29
C THR A 353 -2.27 1.15 -9.23
N ALA A 354 -2.71 0.44 -8.20
CA ALA A 354 -3.47 1.03 -7.10
C ALA A 354 -2.64 1.99 -6.23
N HIS A 355 -1.35 1.71 -5.99
CA HIS A 355 -0.42 2.66 -5.36
C HIS A 355 -0.19 3.90 -6.24
N ILE A 356 0.03 3.72 -7.55
CA ILE A 356 0.18 4.81 -8.53
C ILE A 356 -1.05 5.71 -8.56
N LEU A 357 -2.25 5.14 -8.65
CA LEU A 357 -3.51 5.89 -8.63
C LEU A 357 -3.70 6.67 -7.32
N ARG A 358 -3.24 6.12 -6.18
CA ARG A 358 -3.24 6.84 -4.90
C ARG A 358 -2.27 8.02 -4.92
N SER A 359 -1.04 7.81 -5.41
CA SER A 359 -0.02 8.86 -5.57
C SER A 359 -0.50 10.00 -6.46
N LEU A 360 -1.04 9.68 -7.64
CA LEU A 360 -1.66 10.65 -8.56
C LEU A 360 -2.80 11.41 -7.89
N ALA A 361 -3.71 10.70 -7.22
CA ALA A 361 -4.85 11.34 -6.55
C ALA A 361 -4.42 12.25 -5.40
N THR A 362 -3.32 11.96 -4.70
CA THR A 362 -2.75 12.86 -3.70
C THR A 362 -2.07 14.07 -4.35
N HIS A 363 -1.28 13.87 -5.41
CA HIS A 363 -0.71 14.97 -6.20
C HIS A 363 -1.78 15.95 -6.70
N LEU A 364 -2.83 15.44 -7.34
CA LEU A 364 -3.94 16.21 -7.90
C LEU A 364 -4.84 16.89 -6.87
N ARG A 365 -4.76 16.53 -5.58
CA ARG A 365 -5.49 17.20 -4.49
C ARG A 365 -4.65 18.20 -3.72
N GLN A 366 -3.36 17.90 -3.49
CA GLN A 366 -2.55 18.60 -2.48
C GLN A 366 -1.41 19.42 -3.07
N TYR A 367 -0.91 19.07 -4.26
CA TYR A 367 0.25 19.71 -4.89
C TYR A 367 -0.13 20.57 -6.10
N SER A 368 -1.11 20.13 -6.90
CA SER A 368 -1.69 20.93 -7.99
C SER A 368 -2.34 22.24 -7.50
N GLN A 369 -2.84 22.26 -6.26
CA GLN A 369 -3.40 23.48 -5.64
C GLN A 369 -2.33 24.47 -5.16
N GLN A 370 -1.04 24.10 -5.20
CA GLN A 370 0.07 24.94 -4.73
C GLN A 370 0.89 25.55 -5.88
N ASN A 371 0.68 25.12 -7.13
CA ASN A 371 1.29 25.67 -8.34
C ASN A 371 0.18 26.11 -9.32
N PRO A 372 -0.20 27.40 -9.35
CA PRO A 372 -1.14 27.95 -10.32
C PRO A 372 -0.56 28.04 -11.75
#